data_AF-A0A0P9PE39-F1
#
_entry.id   AF-A0A0P9PE39-F1
#
_cell.length_a   1.000
_cell.length_b   1.000
_cell.length_c   1.000
_cell.angle_alpha   90.00
_cell.angle_beta   90.00
_cell.angle_gamma   90.00
#
_symmetry.space_group_name_H-M   'P 1'
#
loop_
_entity.id
_entity.type
_entity.pdbx_description
1 polymer ?
#
loop_
_entity_poly.entity_id
_entity_poly.type
_entity_poly.pdbx_seq_one_letter_code
_entity_poly.pdbx_strand_id
1 'polypeptide(L)' 'MNNTTSLNELLTALSQVVGKQPQVTYQAPRSGDIKHSRASNQRLLEHFTLDEVTPLKRGLELLIGQ' A
#
# COMPACT_ATOMS: atom_id res chain seq x y z
N MET A 1 12.76 7.87 0.35
CA MET A 1 11.42 7.47 -0.13
C MET A 1 11.58 6.71 -1.43
N ASN A 2 11.39 5.40 -1.40
CA ASN A 2 11.39 4.55 -2.60
C ASN A 2 10.73 3.23 -2.21
N ASN A 3 9.42 3.27 -1.98
CA ASN A 3 8.70 2.18 -1.34
C ASN A 3 7.82 1.47 -2.36
N THR A 4 7.71 0.16 -2.21
CA THR A 4 6.73 -0.66 -2.92
C THR A 4 5.99 -1.48 -1.88
N THR A 5 4.74 -1.82 -2.20
CA THR A 5 3.93 -2.70 -1.37
C THR A 5 3.27 -3.73 -2.28
N SER A 6 3.51 -5.00 -2.00
CA SER A 6 2.82 -6.11 -2.63
C SER A 6 1.42 -6.30 -2.05
N LEU A 7 0.55 -7.01 -2.77
CA LEU A 7 -0.78 -7.35 -2.26
C LEU A 7 -0.73 -8.19 -0.96
N ASN A 8 0.31 -9.03 -0.79
CA ASN A 8 0.46 -9.84 0.42
C ASN A 8 0.91 -9.01 1.64
N GLU A 9 1.76 -8.00 1.43
CA GLU A 9 2.12 -7.05 2.49
C GLU A 9 0.91 -6.19 2.89
N LEU A 10 0.10 -5.77 1.92
CA LEU A 10 -1.17 -5.09 2.18
C LEU A 10 -2.12 -5.96 3.03
N LEU A 11 -2.29 -7.24 2.68
CA LEU A 11 -3.13 -8.17 3.44
C LEU A 11 -2.63 -8.33 4.88
N THR A 12 -1.31 -8.42 5.07
CA THR A 12 -0.70 -8.49 6.40
C THR A 12 -0.98 -7.23 7.21
N ALA A 13 -0.73 -6.05 6.63
CA ALA A 13 -0.98 -4.77 7.29
C ALA A 13 -2.47 -4.58 7.64
N LEU A 14 -3.36 -4.95 6.72
CA LEU A 14 -4.80 -4.92 6.95
C LEU A 14 -5.22 -5.83 8.11
N SER A 15 -4.66 -7.04 8.17
CA SER A 15 -4.96 -8.01 9.24
C SER A 15 -4.56 -7.48 10.61
N GLN A 16 -3.43 -6.77 10.69
CA GLN A 16 -2.99 -6.11 11.92
C GLN A 16 -3.93 -4.98 12.36
N VAL A 17 -4.47 -4.21 11.41
CA VAL A 17 -5.38 -3.10 11.70
C VAL A 17 -6.76 -3.61 12.16
N VAL A 18 -7.31 -4.62 11.48
CA VAL A 18 -8.66 -5.12 11.77
C VAL A 18 -8.69 -6.22 12.84
N GLY A 19 -7.52 -6.64 13.34
CA GLY A 19 -7.38 -7.69 14.37
C GLY A 19 -7.73 -9.11 13.90
N LYS A 20 -7.98 -9.31 12.60
CA LYS A 20 -8.29 -10.62 12.01
C LYS A 20 -7.79 -10.71 10.58
N GLN A 21 -7.37 -11.89 10.15
CA GLN A 21 -7.02 -12.09 8.75
C GLN A 21 -8.29 -12.31 7.91
N PRO A 22 -8.49 -11.55 6.80
CA PRO A 22 -9.58 -11.85 5.88
C PRO A 22 -9.37 -13.23 5.24
N GLN A 23 -10.46 -13.92 4.91
CA GLN A 23 -10.37 -15.12 4.08
C GLN A 23 -9.80 -14.74 2.70
N VAL A 24 -8.74 -15.44 2.27
CA VAL A 24 -8.05 -15.15 1.00
C VAL A 24 -8.25 -16.32 0.05
N THR A 25 -8.74 -16.03 -1.16
CA THR A 25 -8.84 -17.00 -2.25
C THR A 25 -7.99 -16.50 -3.42
N TYR A 26 -7.02 -17.31 -3.84
CA TYR A 26 -6.18 -17.00 -4.99
C TYR A 26 -6.91 -17.37 -6.29
N GLN A 27 -6.93 -16.42 -7.22
CA GLN A 27 -7.57 -16.57 -8.53
C GLN A 27 -6.54 -16.27 -9.63
N ALA A 28 -6.92 -16.57 -10.87
CA ALA A 28 -6.09 -16.22 -12.02
C ALA A 28 -5.84 -14.69 -12.07
N PRO A 29 -4.63 -14.24 -12.46
CA PRO A 29 -4.36 -12.82 -12.69
C PRO A 29 -5.33 -12.24 -13.71
N ARG A 30 -5.75 -10.98 -13.53
CA ARG A 30 -6.63 -10.32 -14.49
C ARG A 30 -5.82 -9.91 -15.72
N SER A 31 -6.43 -10.08 -16.90
CA SER A 31 -5.82 -9.63 -18.15
C SER A 31 -5.66 -8.11 -18.11
N GLY A 32 -4.45 -7.63 -18.41
CA GLY A 32 -4.11 -6.21 -18.42
C GLY A 32 -3.62 -5.64 -17.08
N ASP A 33 -3.64 -6.40 -15.99
CA ASP A 33 -3.09 -5.93 -14.71
C ASP A 33 -1.57 -5.73 -14.81
N ILE A 34 -1.11 -4.51 -14.49
CA ILE A 34 0.32 -4.22 -14.37
C ILE A 34 0.84 -4.85 -13.08
N LYS A 35 1.76 -5.82 -13.22
CA LYS A 35 2.29 -6.59 -12.10
C LYS A 35 3.13 -5.76 -11.11
N HIS A 36 3.92 -4.82 -11.63
CA HIS A 36 4.79 -3.97 -10.84
C HIS A 36 4.65 -2.52 -11.30
N SER A 37 4.20 -1.66 -10.39
CA SER A 37 4.06 -0.23 -10.62
C SER A 37 4.76 0.54 -9.51
N ARG A 38 5.62 1.48 -9.90
CA ARG A 38 6.38 2.33 -8.97
C ARG A 38 6.67 3.67 -9.62
N ALA A 39 6.33 4.75 -8.94
CA ALA A 39 6.67 6.09 -9.39
C ALA A 39 8.16 6.37 -9.18
N SER A 40 8.79 7.03 -10.15
CA SER A 40 10.01 7.80 -9.87
C SER A 40 9.59 9.09 -9.16
N ASN A 41 10.00 9.26 -7.92
CA ASN A 41 9.68 10.43 -7.11
C ASN A 41 10.70 11.57 -7.23
N GLN A 42 11.63 11.50 -8.19
CA GLN A 42 12.67 12.50 -8.36
C GLN A 42 12.08 13.91 -8.52
N ARG A 43 11.15 14.09 -9.48
CA ARG A 43 10.49 15.38 -9.71
C ARG A 43 9.67 15.86 -8.51
N LEU A 44 9.09 14.93 -7.75
CA LEU A 44 8.35 15.29 -6.53
C LEU A 44 9.29 15.92 -5.50
N LEU A 45 10.47 15.33 -5.30
CA LEU A 45 11.45 15.81 -4.31
C LEU A 45 12.20 17.06 -4.78
N GLU A 46 12.37 17.26 -6.08
CA GLU A 46 13.00 18.46 -6.65
C GLU A 46 12.13 19.71 -6.51
N HIS A 47 10.81 19.55 -6.56
CA HIS A 47 9.87 20.67 -6.67
C HIS A 47 9.03 20.91 -5.42
N PHE A 48 9.03 19.98 -4.45
CA PHE A 48 8.21 20.08 -3.25
C PHE A 48 8.99 19.70 -2.00
N THR A 49 8.76 20.45 -0.92
CA THR A 49 9.12 20.01 0.43
C THR A 49 8.00 19.11 0.95
N LEU A 50 8.33 17.87 1.29
CA LEU A 50 7.38 16.92 1.85
C LEU A 50 7.54 16.89 3.37
N ASP A 51 6.42 16.99 4.07
CA ASP A 51 6.34 16.64 5.48
C ASP A 51 6.41 15.11 5.68
N GLU A 52 6.14 14.64 6.90
CA GLU A 52 6.09 13.22 7.18
C GLU A 52 5.02 12.52 6.34
N VAL A 53 5.46 11.57 5.50
CA VAL A 53 4.56 10.81 4.63
C VAL A 53 3.87 9.72 5.42
N THR A 54 2.54 9.66 5.30
CA THR A 54 1.72 8.67 5.98
C THR A 54 2.11 7.23 5.60
N PRO A 55 2.60 6.41 6.54
CA PRO A 55 2.90 5.01 6.27
C PRO A 55 1.64 4.20 5.94
N LEU A 56 1.77 3.12 5.15
CA LEU A 56 0.64 2.29 4.72
C LEU A 56 -0.27 1.87 5.87
N LYS A 57 0.30 1.29 6.94
CA LYS A 57 -0.47 0.84 8.10
C LYS A 57 -1.24 1.99 8.75
N ARG A 58 -0.61 3.17 8.91
CA ARG A 58 -1.27 4.35 9.47
C ARG A 58 -2.40 4.84 8.58
N GLY A 59 -2.20 4.83 7.27
CA GLY A 59 -3.26 5.15 6.30
C GLY A 59 -4.44 4.18 6.39
N LEU A 60 -4.18 2.88 6.56
CA LEU A 60 -5.21 1.87 6.76
C LEU A 60 -5.99 2.06 8.07
N GLU A 61 -5.32 2.39 9.18
CA GLU A 61 -5.97 2.72 10.46
C GLU A 61 -6.92 3.91 10.31
N LEU A 62 -6.47 4.98 9.66
CA LEU A 62 -7.26 6.19 9.44
C LEU A 62 -8.46 5.93 8.50
N LEU A 63 -8.27 5.10 7.48
CA LEU A 63 -9.33 4.75 6.53
C LEU A 63 -10.42 3.90 7.17
N ILE A 64 -10.03 2.90 7.98
CA ILE A 64 -10.96 1.90 8.50
C ILE A 64 -11.66 2.39 9.77
N GLY A 65 -11.12 3.39 10.46
CA GLY A 65 -11.80 4.14 11.52
C GLY A 65 -12.43 3.23 12.57
N GLN A 66 -11.61 2.65 13.45
CA GLN A 66 -12.12 2.21 14.74
C GLN A 66 -12.22 3.41 15.69
#